data_AF-A0A3M2FWS5-F1
#
_entry.id   AF-A0A3M2FWS5-F1
#
_cell.length_a   1.000
_cell.length_b   1.000
_cell.length_c   1.000
_cell.angle_alpha   90.00
_cell.angle_beta   90.00
_cell.angle_gamma   90.00
#
_symmetry.space_group_name_H-M   'P 1'
#
loop_
_entity.id
_entity.type
_entity.pdbx_description
1 polymer ?
#
loop_
_entity_poly.entity_id
_entity_poly.type
_entity_poly.pdbx_seq_one_letter_code
_entity_poly.pdbx_strand_id
1 'polypeptide(L)'
;LGVQDRLDLYFGTFAKSFAAIGGVTAGDERVVDYIRYNARTNIFAKSLPMVYIEAVDAALDLIENGEDRRARVWHIARRLQTGLAELGFDIGSTASPITPVYVPAGDEATTLRAIRMLRDELGIFASAVTYPVVPRGVMLFRLTSTAAHTDEDVDRTLEAFRILRDRLNLRHVTGDGSVGSVNLTGRAS
;
A
#
# COMPACT_ATOMS: atom_id res chain seq x y z
N LEU A 1 -11.05 -16.14 -0.87
CA LEU A 1 -10.29 -17.09 -0.02
C LEU A 1 -11.15 -18.22 0.54
N GLY A 2 -12.50 -18.14 0.55
CA GLY A 2 -13.35 -19.32 0.79
C GLY A 2 -13.21 -19.95 2.18
N VAL A 3 -12.69 -19.20 3.15
CA VAL A 3 -12.42 -19.64 4.52
C VAL A 3 -13.33 -18.92 5.52
N GLN A 4 -14.36 -18.26 5.02
CA GLN A 4 -15.14 -17.27 5.73
C GLN A 4 -15.98 -17.95 6.81
N ASP A 5 -16.43 -19.17 6.55
CA ASP A 5 -17.15 -20.01 7.52
C ASP A 5 -16.24 -20.54 8.64
N ARG A 6 -14.91 -20.36 8.54
CA ARG A 6 -13.93 -20.75 9.57
C ARG A 6 -13.47 -19.57 10.43
N LEU A 7 -13.99 -18.36 10.17
CA LEU A 7 -13.64 -17.17 10.94
C LEU A 7 -14.69 -16.95 12.03
N ASP A 8 -14.28 -17.06 13.29
CA ASP A 8 -15.18 -16.89 14.44
C ASP A 8 -15.63 -15.42 14.61
N LEU A 9 -14.75 -14.48 14.26
CA LEU A 9 -14.96 -13.05 14.47
C LEU A 9 -14.26 -12.23 13.39
N TYR A 10 -14.98 -11.28 12.82
CA TYR A 10 -14.52 -10.29 11.87
C TYR A 10 -14.32 -8.96 12.55
N PHE A 11 -13.15 -8.35 12.33
CA PHE A 11 -12.89 -6.96 12.69
C PHE A 11 -12.62 -6.15 11.43
N GLY A 12 -13.37 -5.07 11.26
CA GLY A 12 -13.30 -4.18 10.11
C GLY A 12 -13.14 -2.72 10.51
N THR A 13 -12.73 -1.90 9.55
CA THR A 13 -12.66 -0.45 9.70
C THR A 13 -13.32 0.24 8.52
N PHE A 14 -14.04 1.32 8.79
CA PHE A 14 -14.66 2.15 7.76
C PHE A 14 -13.71 3.23 7.21
N ALA A 15 -12.51 3.38 7.79
CA ALA A 15 -11.54 4.41 7.42
C ALA A 15 -10.73 4.15 6.13
N LYS A 16 -11.12 3.16 5.33
CA LYS A 16 -10.42 2.77 4.10
C LYS A 16 -11.38 2.76 2.92
N SER A 17 -11.74 1.56 2.43
CA SER A 17 -12.60 1.41 1.26
C SER A 17 -14.00 2.02 1.42
N PHE A 18 -14.46 2.23 2.67
CA PHE A 18 -15.75 2.86 2.99
C PHE A 18 -15.69 4.39 3.08
N ALA A 19 -14.51 5.02 2.98
CA ALA A 19 -14.32 6.47 3.02
C ALA A 19 -15.00 7.20 4.20
N ALA A 20 -15.18 6.52 5.34
CA ALA A 20 -15.84 7.04 6.54
C ALA A 20 -14.93 6.88 7.78
N ILE A 21 -15.49 6.87 8.99
CA ILE A 21 -14.76 6.62 10.24
C ILE A 21 -15.45 5.56 11.08
N GLY A 22 -14.68 4.92 11.95
CA GLY A 22 -15.17 3.87 12.85
C GLY A 22 -14.72 2.47 12.44
N GLY A 23 -15.32 1.49 13.12
CA GLY A 23 -15.03 0.08 12.92
C GLY A 23 -16.22 -0.79 13.28
N VAL A 24 -16.12 -2.05 12.88
CA VAL A 24 -17.18 -3.03 13.04
C VAL A 24 -16.59 -4.33 13.56
N THR A 25 -17.37 -5.00 14.40
CA THR A 25 -17.13 -6.37 14.82
C THR A 25 -18.35 -7.20 14.40
N ALA A 26 -18.13 -8.32 13.70
CA ALA A 26 -19.20 -9.21 13.26
C ALA A 26 -18.81 -10.66 13.53
N GLY A 27 -19.74 -11.49 14.00
CA GLY A 27 -19.52 -12.88 14.37
C GLY A 27 -20.78 -13.47 14.98
N ASP A 28 -20.64 -14.55 15.74
CA ASP A 28 -21.77 -15.14 16.46
C ASP A 28 -22.44 -14.11 17.40
N GLU A 29 -23.77 -14.11 17.43
CA GLU A 29 -24.57 -13.15 18.20
C GLU A 29 -24.16 -13.11 19.67
N ARG A 30 -23.90 -14.28 20.28
CA ARG A 30 -23.52 -14.36 21.70
C ARG A 30 -22.16 -13.72 21.95
N VAL A 31 -21.25 -13.84 20.98
CA VAL A 31 -19.91 -13.23 21.05
C VAL A 31 -20.00 -11.72 20.87
N VAL A 32 -20.78 -11.25 19.88
CA VAL A 32 -20.99 -9.82 19.63
C VAL A 32 -21.67 -9.15 20.82
N ASP A 33 -22.69 -9.78 21.41
CA ASP A 33 -23.36 -9.26 22.61
C ASP A 33 -22.43 -9.25 23.82
N TYR A 34 -21.62 -10.30 24.01
CA TYR A 34 -20.60 -10.29 25.05
C TYR A 34 -19.65 -9.09 24.88
N ILE A 35 -19.15 -8.84 23.67
CA ILE A 35 -18.27 -7.69 23.38
C ILE A 35 -19.01 -6.37 23.64
N ARG A 36 -20.26 -6.24 23.17
CA ARG A 36 -21.10 -5.03 23.34
C ARG A 36 -21.22 -4.62 24.82
N TYR A 37 -21.43 -5.59 25.72
CA TYR A 37 -21.65 -5.35 27.15
C TYR A 37 -20.40 -5.43 28.03
N ASN A 38 -19.25 -5.91 27.52
CA ASN A 38 -18.02 -6.04 28.31
C ASN A 38 -16.88 -5.14 27.82
N ALA A 39 -16.91 -4.66 26.57
CA ALA A 39 -15.89 -3.76 26.05
C ALA A 39 -16.07 -2.35 26.60
N ARG A 40 -15.24 -1.97 27.58
CA ARG A 40 -15.22 -0.61 28.16
C ARG A 40 -15.10 0.47 27.10
N THR A 41 -14.28 0.24 26.08
CA THR A 41 -14.10 1.16 24.95
C THR A 41 -15.36 1.37 24.13
N ASN A 42 -16.29 0.41 24.10
CA ASN A 42 -17.59 0.57 23.46
C ASN A 42 -18.61 1.24 24.40
N ILE A 43 -18.68 0.80 25.66
CA ILE A 43 -19.65 1.28 26.65
C ILE A 43 -19.50 2.79 26.94
N PHE A 44 -18.26 3.27 26.99
CA PHE A 44 -17.97 4.67 27.29
C PHE A 44 -17.72 5.54 26.05
N ALA A 45 -17.85 4.98 24.85
CA ALA A 45 -17.73 5.74 23.60
C ALA A 45 -19.02 6.49 23.26
N LYS A 46 -18.88 7.59 22.53
CA LYS A 46 -20.02 8.24 21.85
C LYS A 46 -20.33 7.48 20.57
N SER A 47 -21.62 7.30 20.29
CA SER A 47 -22.08 6.72 19.03
C SER A 47 -21.57 7.52 17.83
N LEU A 48 -21.36 6.83 16.71
CA LEU A 48 -21.04 7.48 15.45
C LEU A 48 -22.18 8.43 15.04
N PRO A 49 -21.88 9.69 14.64
CA PRO A 49 -22.87 10.58 14.07
C PRO A 49 -23.60 9.96 12.87
N MET A 50 -24.90 10.21 12.76
CA MET A 50 -25.76 9.62 11.72
C MET A 50 -25.20 9.79 10.30
N VAL A 51 -24.62 10.94 9.98
CA VAL A 51 -24.01 11.21 8.66
C VAL A 51 -22.97 10.17 8.26
N TYR A 52 -22.22 9.60 9.22
CA TYR A 52 -21.24 8.55 8.93
C TYR A 52 -21.89 7.18 8.73
N ILE A 53 -23.03 6.93 9.37
CA ILE A 53 -23.80 5.70 9.16
C ILE A 53 -24.34 5.68 7.73
N GLU A 54 -24.98 6.76 7.30
CA GLU A 54 -25.50 6.89 5.93
C GLU A 54 -24.37 6.80 4.88
N ALA A 55 -23.20 7.38 5.16
CA ALA A 55 -22.04 7.26 4.28
C ALA A 55 -21.50 5.81 4.19
N VAL A 56 -21.48 5.09 5.31
CA VAL A 56 -21.07 3.67 5.33
C VAL A 56 -22.07 2.81 4.57
N ASP A 57 -23.37 3.06 4.72
CA ASP A 57 -24.44 2.34 4.03
C ASP A 57 -24.32 2.51 2.51
N ALA A 58 -24.22 3.75 2.04
CA ALA A 58 -23.99 4.02 0.61
C ALA A 58 -22.66 3.42 0.09
N ALA A 59 -21.61 3.44 0.91
CA ALA A 59 -20.33 2.83 0.53
C ALA A 59 -20.41 1.29 0.48
N LEU A 60 -21.23 0.66 1.33
CA LEU A 60 -21.46 -0.78 1.32
C LEU A 60 -22.11 -1.19 -0.01
N ASP A 61 -23.16 -0.50 -0.46
CA ASP A 61 -23.79 -0.75 -1.76
C ASP A 61 -22.78 -0.69 -2.92
N LEU A 62 -21.88 0.30 -2.88
CA LEU A 62 -20.81 0.43 -3.87
C LEU A 62 -19.76 -0.68 -3.76
N ILE A 63 -19.46 -1.16 -2.56
CA ILE A 63 -18.50 -2.25 -2.36
C ILE A 63 -19.10 -3.57 -2.83
N GLU A 64 -20.35 -3.88 -2.49
CA GLU A 64 -21.03 -5.10 -2.93
C GLU A 64 -21.03 -5.18 -4.46
N ASN A 65 -21.49 -4.11 -5.11
CA ASN A 65 -21.56 -3.99 -6.58
C ASN A 65 -20.23 -3.53 -7.23
N GLY A 66 -19.10 -3.84 -6.59
CA GLY A 66 -17.78 -3.28 -6.93
C GLY A 66 -16.86 -4.20 -7.72
N GLU A 67 -17.34 -5.25 -8.38
CA GLU A 67 -16.48 -6.25 -9.07
C GLU A 67 -15.56 -5.61 -10.12
N ASP A 68 -16.09 -4.72 -10.96
CA ASP A 68 -15.30 -3.99 -11.96
C ASP A 68 -14.25 -3.09 -11.31
N ARG A 69 -14.59 -2.40 -10.21
CA ARG A 69 -13.65 -1.56 -9.44
C ARG A 69 -12.53 -2.42 -8.84
N ARG A 70 -12.86 -3.60 -8.31
CA ARG A 70 -11.87 -4.57 -7.79
C ARG A 70 -10.95 -5.05 -8.90
N ALA A 71 -11.50 -5.43 -10.06
CA ALA A 71 -10.72 -5.85 -11.22
C ALA A 71 -9.79 -4.72 -11.70
N ARG A 72 -10.28 -3.49 -11.76
CA ARG A 72 -9.49 -2.31 -12.15
C ARG A 72 -8.34 -2.03 -11.19
N VAL A 73 -8.58 -2.06 -9.87
CA VAL A 73 -7.51 -1.91 -8.85
C VAL A 73 -6.43 -2.96 -9.06
N TRP A 74 -6.81 -4.22 -9.28
CA TRP A 74 -5.85 -5.30 -9.50
C TRP A 74 -5.08 -5.16 -10.81
N HIS A 75 -5.73 -4.73 -11.88
CA HIS A 75 -5.07 -4.42 -13.14
C HIS A 75 -3.98 -3.37 -12.94
N ILE A 76 -4.33 -2.24 -12.32
CA ILE A 76 -3.39 -1.15 -12.05
C ILE A 76 -2.25 -1.58 -11.14
N ALA A 77 -2.58 -2.26 -10.02
CA ALA A 77 -1.58 -2.74 -9.08
C ALA A 77 -0.58 -3.69 -9.75
N ARG A 78 -1.06 -4.63 -10.57
CA ARG A 78 -0.19 -5.59 -11.29
C ARG A 78 0.70 -4.90 -12.31
N ARG A 79 0.16 -3.96 -13.12
CA ARG A 79 0.98 -3.19 -14.07
C ARG A 79 2.10 -2.43 -13.36
N LEU A 80 1.76 -1.78 -12.23
CA LEU A 80 2.73 -1.05 -11.42
C LEU A 80 3.77 -1.99 -10.80
N GLN A 81 3.35 -3.13 -10.23
CA GLN A 81 4.23 -4.14 -9.64
C GLN A 81 5.20 -4.73 -10.68
N THR A 82 4.68 -5.17 -11.82
CA THR A 82 5.50 -5.71 -12.91
C THR A 82 6.49 -4.67 -13.41
N GLY A 83 6.05 -3.44 -13.71
CA GLY A 83 6.93 -2.40 -14.22
C GLY A 83 8.02 -2.00 -13.22
N LEU A 84 7.70 -1.89 -11.92
CA LEU A 84 8.71 -1.58 -10.89
C LEU A 84 9.74 -2.70 -10.73
N ALA A 85 9.30 -3.96 -10.80
CA ALA A 85 10.21 -5.11 -10.77
C ALA A 85 11.12 -5.14 -12.01
N GLU A 86 10.59 -4.86 -13.19
CA GLU A 86 11.36 -4.74 -14.46
C GLU A 86 12.36 -3.59 -14.41
N LEU A 87 12.04 -2.49 -13.72
CA LEU A 87 12.95 -1.39 -13.45
C LEU A 87 14.03 -1.72 -12.40
N GLY A 88 13.95 -2.88 -11.76
CA GLY A 88 14.96 -3.36 -10.82
C GLY A 88 14.74 -2.99 -9.37
N PHE A 89 13.56 -2.48 -9.01
CA PHE A 89 13.22 -2.23 -7.63
C PHE A 89 12.82 -3.52 -6.90
N ASP A 90 13.19 -3.60 -5.64
CA ASP A 90 12.67 -4.62 -4.74
C ASP A 90 11.27 -4.20 -4.27
N ILE A 91 10.27 -5.03 -4.59
CA ILE A 91 8.88 -4.84 -4.18
C ILE A 91 8.41 -5.90 -3.17
N GLY A 92 9.31 -6.75 -2.69
CA GLY A 92 8.99 -7.88 -1.81
C GLY A 92 7.95 -8.85 -2.39
N SER A 93 7.35 -9.67 -1.52
CA SER A 93 6.25 -10.56 -1.89
C SER A 93 4.90 -9.83 -1.79
N THR A 94 4.33 -9.41 -2.92
CA THR A 94 3.05 -8.69 -2.95
C THR A 94 1.88 -9.63 -3.23
N ALA A 95 1.01 -9.82 -2.23
CA ALA A 95 -0.29 -10.48 -2.38
C ALA A 95 -1.48 -9.50 -2.25
N SER A 96 -1.21 -8.20 -2.39
CA SER A 96 -2.17 -7.12 -2.18
C SER A 96 -2.04 -6.04 -3.26
N PRO A 97 -3.07 -5.17 -3.46
CA PRO A 97 -2.96 -4.03 -4.36
C PRO A 97 -2.15 -2.85 -3.79
N ILE A 98 -1.52 -3.03 -2.62
CA ILE A 98 -0.52 -2.11 -2.09
C ILE A 98 0.84 -2.61 -2.56
N THR A 99 1.61 -1.73 -3.19
CA THR A 99 2.93 -2.04 -3.73
C THR A 99 4.00 -1.36 -2.87
N PRO A 100 4.72 -2.11 -2.03
CA PRO A 100 5.90 -1.60 -1.37
C PRO A 100 7.05 -1.50 -2.39
N VAL A 101 7.90 -0.48 -2.24
CA VAL A 101 9.11 -0.28 -3.05
C VAL A 101 10.26 0.06 -2.12
N TYR A 102 11.18 -0.89 -1.94
CA TYR A 102 12.36 -0.71 -1.11
C TYR A 102 13.45 -0.01 -1.91
N VAL A 103 13.98 1.08 -1.34
CA VAL A 103 15.00 1.92 -1.95
C VAL A 103 16.23 1.94 -1.03
N PRO A 104 17.41 1.53 -1.52
CA PRO A 104 18.65 1.51 -0.74
C PRO A 104 19.26 2.91 -0.69
N ALA A 105 18.62 3.82 0.06
CA ALA A 105 19.02 5.23 0.10
C ALA A 105 20.42 5.44 0.73
N GLY A 106 20.92 4.49 1.53
CA GLY A 106 22.23 4.56 2.19
C GLY A 106 22.28 5.51 3.38
N ASP A 107 21.81 6.75 3.18
CA ASP A 107 21.76 7.80 4.20
C ASP A 107 20.44 8.59 4.20
N GLU A 108 20.28 9.43 5.22
CA GLU A 108 19.08 10.24 5.42
C GLU A 108 18.95 11.38 4.39
N ALA A 109 20.08 11.95 3.94
CA ALA A 109 20.07 13.03 2.97
C ALA A 109 19.54 12.56 1.60
N THR A 110 19.97 11.38 1.16
CA THR A 110 19.52 10.70 -0.05
C THR A 110 18.06 10.26 0.07
N THR A 111 17.65 9.77 1.25
CA THR A 111 16.25 9.47 1.55
C THR A 111 15.35 10.70 1.35
N LEU A 112 15.70 11.82 1.99
CA LEU A 112 14.94 13.07 1.87
C LEU A 112 14.96 13.62 0.44
N ARG A 113 16.09 13.51 -0.25
CA ARG A 113 16.20 13.91 -1.66
C ARG A 113 15.30 13.06 -2.55
N ALA A 114 15.23 11.75 -2.34
CA ALA A 114 14.34 10.87 -3.11
C ALA A 114 12.87 11.24 -2.94
N ILE A 115 12.44 11.48 -1.69
CA ILE A 115 11.06 11.89 -1.38
C ILE A 115 10.72 13.23 -2.05
N ARG A 116 11.62 14.22 -1.94
CA ARG A 116 11.42 15.55 -2.55
C ARG A 116 11.46 15.48 -4.06
N MET A 117 12.38 14.75 -4.66
CA MET A 117 12.45 14.61 -6.12
C MET A 117 11.17 13.97 -6.66
N LEU A 118 10.71 12.88 -6.06
CA LEU A 118 9.51 12.19 -6.52
C LEU A 118 8.27 13.10 -6.45
N ARG A 119 8.12 13.85 -5.34
CA ARG A 119 6.96 14.74 -5.12
C ARG A 119 7.06 16.07 -5.86
N ASP A 120 8.16 16.80 -5.67
CA ASP A 120 8.30 18.21 -6.04
C ASP A 120 8.79 18.38 -7.48
N GLU A 121 9.64 17.46 -7.98
CA GLU A 121 10.19 17.53 -9.34
C GLU A 121 9.42 16.65 -10.34
N LEU A 122 9.06 15.43 -9.92
CA LEU A 122 8.42 14.44 -10.79
C LEU A 122 6.89 14.40 -10.65
N GLY A 123 6.34 15.13 -9.68
CA GLY A 123 4.89 15.27 -9.50
C GLY A 123 4.17 14.01 -9.02
N ILE A 124 4.90 13.05 -8.44
CA ILE A 124 4.35 11.80 -7.90
C ILE A 124 4.37 11.84 -6.37
N PHE A 125 3.19 11.85 -5.76
CA PHE A 125 3.08 11.71 -4.31
C PHE A 125 3.04 10.24 -3.92
N ALA A 126 4.07 9.78 -3.21
CA ALA A 126 4.14 8.45 -2.62
C ALA A 126 4.41 8.57 -1.11
N SER A 127 3.67 7.81 -0.30
CA SER A 127 3.94 7.75 1.13
C SER A 127 5.28 7.06 1.38
N ALA A 128 6.22 7.78 1.97
CA ALA A 128 7.51 7.23 2.36
C ALA A 128 7.50 6.79 3.83
N VAL A 129 8.07 5.63 4.08
CA VAL A 129 8.30 5.07 5.40
C VAL A 129 9.80 4.95 5.58
N THR A 130 10.30 5.52 6.68
CA THR A 130 11.73 5.60 7.01
C THR A 130 11.98 5.03 8.41
N TYR A 131 13.23 5.08 8.87
CA TYR A 131 13.58 4.72 10.25
C TYR A 131 12.68 5.45 11.27
N PRO A 132 12.21 4.79 12.34
CA PRO A 132 12.58 3.44 12.82
C PRO A 132 11.74 2.29 12.26
N VAL A 133 10.79 2.55 11.36
CA VAL A 133 9.87 1.51 10.85
C VAL A 133 10.58 0.58 9.86
N VAL A 134 11.53 1.12 9.09
CA VAL A 134 12.45 0.34 8.25
C VAL A 134 13.90 0.54 8.72
N PRO A 135 14.82 -0.41 8.48
CA PRO A 135 16.22 -0.29 8.86
C PRO A 135 16.88 0.97 8.28
N ARG A 136 17.93 1.47 8.96
CA ARG A 136 18.74 2.59 8.43
C ARG A 136 19.36 2.21 7.09
N GLY A 137 19.48 3.19 6.20
CA GLY A 137 20.02 3.00 4.85
C GLY A 137 19.01 2.44 3.83
N VAL A 138 17.80 2.10 4.26
CA VAL A 138 16.69 1.72 3.39
C VAL A 138 15.49 2.62 3.68
N MET A 139 14.77 3.00 2.63
CA MET A 139 13.46 3.62 2.74
C MET A 139 12.43 2.79 1.96
N LEU A 140 11.17 2.91 2.34
CA LEU A 140 10.07 2.22 1.69
C LEU A 140 9.09 3.23 1.14
N PHE A 141 8.86 3.24 -0.18
CA PHE A 141 7.67 3.89 -0.74
C PHE A 141 6.50 2.91 -0.70
N ARG A 142 5.38 3.32 -0.12
CA ARG A 142 4.14 2.53 -0.08
C ARG A 142 3.16 3.10 -1.10
N LEU A 143 3.14 2.51 -2.29
CA LEU A 143 2.21 2.90 -3.35
C LEU A 143 0.87 2.20 -3.13
N THR A 144 -0.21 2.99 -3.07
CA THR A 144 -1.57 2.48 -2.88
C THR A 144 -2.41 2.87 -4.10
N SER A 145 -2.45 1.99 -5.10
CA SER A 145 -3.26 2.21 -6.30
C SER A 145 -4.75 2.09 -6.01
N THR A 146 -5.55 2.88 -6.73
CA THR A 146 -7.02 2.89 -6.65
C THR A 146 -7.63 2.67 -8.03
N ALA A 147 -8.92 2.34 -8.10
CA ALA A 147 -9.62 2.14 -9.37
C ALA A 147 -9.63 3.40 -10.26
N ALA A 148 -9.44 4.58 -9.67
CA ALA A 148 -9.45 5.86 -10.37
C ALA A 148 -8.16 6.14 -11.15
N HIS A 149 -7.06 5.42 -10.87
CA HIS A 149 -5.83 5.60 -11.62
C HIS A 149 -5.99 5.07 -13.05
N THR A 150 -5.51 5.86 -14.00
CA THR A 150 -5.45 5.50 -15.42
C THR A 150 -4.21 4.67 -15.72
N ASP A 151 -4.18 4.04 -16.89
CA ASP A 151 -3.00 3.32 -17.34
C ASP A 151 -1.82 4.28 -17.59
N GLU A 152 -2.12 5.53 -17.95
CA GLU A 152 -1.16 6.60 -18.15
C GLU A 152 -0.59 7.14 -16.83
N ASP A 153 -1.37 7.15 -15.75
CA ASP A 153 -0.86 7.45 -14.40
C ASP A 153 0.19 6.41 -13.97
N VAL A 154 -0.01 5.13 -14.33
CA VAL A 154 0.98 4.06 -14.08
C VAL A 154 2.24 4.32 -14.88
N ASP A 155 2.12 4.61 -16.18
CA ASP A 155 3.27 4.86 -17.05
C ASP A 155 4.09 6.07 -16.56
N ARG A 156 3.42 7.17 -16.18
CA ARG A 156 4.05 8.34 -15.57
C ARG A 156 4.75 8.02 -14.26
N THR A 157 4.14 7.16 -13.43
CA THR A 157 4.75 6.71 -12.17
C THR A 157 6.00 5.88 -12.43
N LEU A 158 5.94 4.91 -13.34
CA LEU A 158 7.08 4.06 -13.70
C LEU A 158 8.23 4.89 -14.26
N GLU A 159 7.94 5.85 -15.13
CA GLU A 159 8.94 6.76 -15.66
C GLU A 159 9.59 7.62 -14.56
N ALA A 160 8.79 8.13 -13.62
CA ALA A 160 9.32 8.86 -12.47
C ALA A 160 10.25 7.98 -11.61
N PHE A 161 9.89 6.73 -11.36
CA PHE A 161 10.74 5.79 -10.61
C PHE A 161 12.01 5.43 -11.39
N ARG A 162 11.96 5.32 -12.72
CA ARG A 162 13.14 5.16 -13.56
C ARG A 162 14.09 6.36 -13.44
N ILE A 163 13.56 7.58 -13.58
CA ILE A 163 14.34 8.82 -13.43
C ILE A 163 14.95 8.93 -12.03
N LEU A 164 14.17 8.58 -10.98
CA LEU A 164 14.64 8.57 -9.60
C LEU A 164 15.83 7.63 -9.42
N ARG A 165 15.72 6.39 -9.92
CA ARG A 165 16.79 5.38 -9.91
C ARG A 165 18.05 5.92 -10.57
N ASP A 166 17.91 6.45 -11.78
CA ASP A 166 19.03 6.89 -12.60
C ASP A 166 19.72 8.12 -11.98
N ARG A 167 18.97 9.12 -11.51
CA ARG A 167 19.53 10.35 -10.91
C ARG A 167 20.19 10.13 -9.56
N LEU A 168 19.68 9.18 -8.77
CA LEU A 168 20.25 8.86 -7.46
C LEU A 168 21.27 7.72 -7.52
N ASN A 169 21.58 7.20 -8.73
CA ASN A 169 22.46 6.06 -8.94
C ASN A 169 22.12 4.88 -8.02
N LEU A 170 20.82 4.61 -7.85
CA LEU A 170 20.36 3.51 -7.01
C LEU A 170 20.79 2.18 -7.64
N ARG A 171 21.54 1.37 -6.88
CA ARG A 171 21.93 0.02 -7.31
C ARG A 171 20.73 -0.92 -7.21
N HIS A 172 20.70 -1.96 -8.07
CA HIS A 172 19.74 -3.05 -7.96
C HIS A 172 19.81 -3.68 -6.57
N VAL A 173 18.64 -3.88 -5.95
CA VAL A 173 18.50 -4.57 -4.67
C VAL A 173 17.83 -5.90 -4.90
N THR A 174 18.45 -6.99 -4.45
CA THR A 174 17.77 -8.29 -4.35
C THR A 174 17.01 -8.35 -3.03
N GLY A 175 15.87 -9.05 -3.03
CA GLY A 175 14.88 -9.09 -1.93
C GLY A 175 15.36 -9.65 -0.58
N ASP A 176 16.65 -9.93 -0.43
CA ASP A 176 17.31 -10.33 0.82
C ASP A 176 18.00 -9.13 1.53
N GLY A 177 17.90 -7.92 0.98
CA GLY A 177 18.57 -6.73 1.52
C GLY A 177 20.09 -6.74 1.30
N SER A 178 20.61 -7.69 0.53
CA SER A 178 22.01 -7.66 0.10
C SER A 178 22.16 -6.72 -1.10
N VAL A 179 23.22 -5.91 -1.09
CA VAL A 179 23.61 -5.10 -2.25
C VAL A 179 24.31 -6.05 -3.22
N GLY A 180 23.58 -6.54 -4.22
CA GLY A 180 24.17 -7.32 -5.31
C GLY A 180 25.31 -6.54 -5.97
N SER A 181 26.53 -7.08 -5.91
CA SER A 181 27.65 -6.59 -6.72
C SER A 181 27.41 -7.01 -8.17
N VAL A 182 27.32 -6.05 -9.09
CA VAL A 182 27.31 -6.34 -10.52
C VAL A 182 28.76 -6.63 -10.92
N ASN A 183 29.06 -7.90 -11.17
CA ASN A 183 30.26 -8.28 -11.93
C ASN A 183 30.11 -7.77 -13.36
N LEU A 184 30.70 -6.61 -13.64
CA LEU A 184 30.96 -6.15 -15.00
C LEU A 184 32.17 -6.91 -15.56
N THR A 185 32.03 -8.21 -15.80
CA THR A 185 32.98 -8.95 -16.64
C THR A 185 32.30 -9.32 -17.94
N GLY A 186 32.21 -8.32 -18.81
CA GLY A 186 31.97 -8.46 -20.24
C GLY A 186 33.16 -7.88 -21.00
N ARG A 187 34.31 -8.57 -20.98
CA ARG A 187 35.28 -8.48 -22.07
C ARG A 187 35.67 -9.88 -22.49
N ALA A 188 35.43 -10.12 -23.77
CA ALA A 188 35.73 -11.32 -24.51
C ALA A 188 37.24 -11.57 -24.58
N SER A 189 37.63 -12.80 -24.24
CA SER A 189 38.62 -13.65 -24.92
C SER A 189 38.62 -15.01 -24.24
#